data_AF-G1Q7J8-F1
#
_entry.id   AF-G1Q7J8-F1
#
_cell.length_a   1.000
_cell.length_b   1.000
_cell.length_c   1.000
_cell.angle_alpha   90.00
_cell.angle_beta   90.00
_cell.angle_gamma   90.00
#
_symmetry.space_group_name_H-M   'P 1'
#
loop_
_entity.id
_entity.type
_entity.pdbx_description
1 polymer ?
#
loop_
_entity_poly.entity_id
_entity_poly.type
_entity_poly.pdbx_seq_one_letter_code
_entity_poly.pdbx_strand_id
1 'polypeptide(L)'
;DPPPTEDDENKEKRTDDIPVWDQEFLKVDQGTPFELILAANYLGIKGLLDVTCKTVANVIRGKTPEEICKRFNIENAFTEEEEAQVREHQWCEGK
;
A
#
# COMPACT_ATOMS: atom_id res chain seq x y z
N ASP A 1 -28.73 15.30 -23.34
CA ASP A 1 -28.24 14.15 -22.55
C ASP A 1 -27.86 14.59 -21.15
N PRO A 2 -28.20 13.82 -20.11
CA PRO A 2 -27.58 14.02 -18.80
C PRO A 2 -26.08 13.68 -18.89
N PRO A 3 -25.22 14.39 -18.13
CA PRO A 3 -23.79 14.09 -18.10
C PRO A 3 -23.54 12.66 -17.58
N PRO A 4 -22.47 11.99 -18.04
CA PRO A 4 -22.09 10.70 -17.50
C PRO A 4 -21.86 10.84 -15.98
N THR A 5 -22.50 9.95 -15.22
CA THR A 5 -22.38 9.87 -13.77
C THR A 5 -20.92 9.64 -13.37
N GLU A 6 -20.43 10.42 -12.42
CA GLU A 6 -19.07 10.45 -11.84
C GLU A 6 -18.71 9.17 -11.05
N ASP A 7 -19.24 8.01 -11.42
CA ASP A 7 -19.07 6.74 -10.73
C ASP A 7 -17.88 5.91 -11.25
N ASP A 8 -17.25 6.29 -12.38
CA ASP A 8 -16.12 5.55 -12.96
C ASP A 8 -14.75 5.94 -12.34
N GLU A 9 -14.59 7.16 -11.81
CA GLU A 9 -13.29 7.61 -11.23
C GLU A 9 -13.02 7.08 -9.82
N ASN A 10 -14.02 6.56 -9.11
CA ASN A 10 -13.85 6.11 -7.72
C ASN A 10 -13.49 4.62 -7.59
N LYS A 11 -13.46 3.86 -8.70
CA LYS A 11 -13.16 2.43 -8.67
C LYS A 11 -11.65 2.16 -8.50
N GLU A 12 -10.80 3.09 -8.91
CA GLU A 12 -9.34 2.92 -8.90
C GLU A 12 -8.71 2.96 -7.50
N LYS A 13 -9.43 3.43 -6.47
CA LYS A 13 -8.85 3.65 -5.12
C LYS A 13 -9.04 2.49 -4.14
N ARG A 14 -9.80 1.45 -4.50
CA ARG A 14 -10.03 0.29 -3.62
C ARG A 14 -8.88 -0.70 -3.73
N THR A 15 -8.08 -0.82 -2.67
CA THR A 15 -7.01 -1.82 -2.59
C THR A 15 -7.55 -3.24 -2.37
N ASP A 16 -8.83 -3.36 -2.02
CA ASP A 16 -9.56 -4.61 -1.82
C ASP A 16 -10.04 -5.28 -3.13
N ASP A 17 -9.99 -4.58 -4.26
CA ASP A 17 -10.33 -5.13 -5.57
C ASP A 17 -9.07 -5.77 -6.22
N ILE A 18 -8.78 -7.01 -5.82
CA ILE A 18 -7.71 -7.85 -6.37
C ILE A 18 -8.32 -9.19 -6.82
N PRO A 19 -8.16 -9.60 -8.10
CA PRO A 19 -8.65 -10.88 -8.58
C PRO A 19 -8.11 -12.08 -7.78
N VAL A 20 -8.92 -13.13 -7.65
CA VAL A 20 -8.54 -14.35 -6.88
C VAL A 20 -7.25 -14.97 -7.39
N TRP A 21 -7.06 -14.97 -8.72
CA TRP A 21 -5.83 -15.50 -9.30
C TRP A 21 -4.60 -14.68 -8.87
N ASP A 22 -4.69 -13.35 -8.87
CA ASP A 22 -3.60 -12.47 -8.43
C ASP A 22 -3.30 -12.63 -6.93
N GLN A 23 -4.33 -12.86 -6.11
CA GLN A 23 -4.14 -13.15 -4.68
C GLN A 23 -3.33 -14.43 -4.46
N GLU A 24 -3.62 -15.49 -5.22
CA GLU A 24 -2.85 -16.74 -5.12
C GLU A 24 -1.46 -16.60 -5.75
N PHE A 25 -1.34 -15.87 -6.86
CA PHE A 25 -0.07 -15.59 -7.52
C PHE A 25 0.89 -14.82 -6.61
N LEU A 26 0.38 -13.82 -5.88
CA LEU A 26 1.16 -12.98 -4.96
C LEU A 26 1.32 -13.58 -3.56
N LYS A 27 0.93 -14.85 -3.37
CA LYS A 27 1.17 -15.61 -2.14
C LYS A 27 2.60 -16.14 -2.09
N VAL A 28 3.53 -15.21 -2.13
CA VAL A 28 4.98 -15.42 -2.13
C VAL A 28 5.59 -14.89 -0.82
N ASP A 29 6.90 -15.02 -0.65
CA ASP A 29 7.61 -14.42 0.47
C ASP A 29 7.46 -12.88 0.46
N GLN A 30 7.73 -12.23 1.58
CA GLN A 30 7.46 -10.79 1.75
C GLN A 30 8.35 -9.89 0.89
N GLY A 31 9.51 -10.35 0.44
CA GLY A 31 10.44 -9.56 -0.36
C GLY A 31 10.04 -9.54 -1.83
N THR A 32 9.56 -10.66 -2.34
CA THR A 32 9.22 -10.84 -3.76
C THR A 32 8.24 -9.79 -4.32
N PRO A 33 7.16 -9.36 -3.63
CA PRO A 33 6.28 -8.30 -4.14
C PRO A 33 6.99 -6.97 -4.41
N PHE A 34 8.03 -6.63 -3.63
CA PHE A 34 8.81 -5.41 -3.87
C PHE A 34 9.66 -5.52 -5.13
N GLU A 35 10.28 -6.68 -5.34
CA GLU A 35 11.03 -6.95 -6.57
C GLU A 35 10.12 -6.95 -7.79
N LEU A 36 8.92 -7.51 -7.67
CA LEU A 36 7.90 -7.49 -8.72
C LEU A 36 7.41 -6.07 -9.02
N ILE A 37 7.26 -5.20 -8.02
CA ILE A 37 6.95 -3.77 -8.24
C ILE A 37 8.04 -3.11 -9.08
N LEU A 38 9.31 -3.32 -8.73
CA LEU A 38 10.45 -2.74 -9.45
C LEU A 38 10.53 -3.28 -10.89
N ALA A 39 10.38 -4.59 -11.06
CA ALA A 39 10.39 -5.24 -12.36
C ALA A 39 9.21 -4.78 -13.23
N ALA A 40 8.00 -4.71 -12.67
CA ALA A 40 6.80 -4.26 -13.39
C ALA A 40 6.93 -2.80 -13.83
N ASN A 41 7.46 -1.93 -12.96
CA ASN A 41 7.74 -0.54 -13.31
C ASN A 41 8.79 -0.43 -14.42
N TYR A 42 9.90 -1.17 -14.32
CA TYR A 42 10.95 -1.17 -15.34
C TYR A 42 10.45 -1.66 -16.70
N LEU A 43 9.62 -2.71 -16.71
CA LEU A 43 9.06 -3.30 -17.93
C LEU A 43 7.79 -2.59 -18.44
N GLY A 44 7.28 -1.58 -17.70
CA GLY A 44 6.07 -0.84 -18.06
C GLY A 44 4.77 -1.65 -17.97
N ILE A 45 4.72 -2.69 -17.12
CA ILE A 45 3.55 -3.58 -16.97
C ILE A 45 2.61 -3.02 -15.90
N LYS A 46 1.75 -2.06 -16.27
CA LYS A 46 0.83 -1.37 -15.35
C LYS A 46 -0.02 -2.33 -14.51
N GLY A 47 -0.58 -3.38 -15.13
CA GLY A 47 -1.45 -4.32 -14.41
C GLY A 47 -0.74 -5.02 -13.26
N LEU A 48 0.50 -5.47 -13.49
CA LEU A 48 1.32 -6.13 -12.46
C LEU A 48 1.73 -5.14 -11.37
N LEU A 49 2.08 -3.91 -11.76
CA LEU A 49 2.40 -2.84 -10.82
C LEU A 49 1.21 -2.53 -9.91
N ASP A 50 0.00 -2.43 -10.47
CA ASP A 50 -1.21 -2.10 -9.72
C ASP A 50 -1.55 -3.21 -8.70
N VAL A 51 -1.55 -4.49 -9.12
CA VAL A 51 -1.93 -5.60 -8.22
C VAL A 51 -0.89 -5.83 -7.11
N THR A 52 0.40 -5.64 -7.40
CA THR A 52 1.47 -5.76 -6.40
C THR A 52 1.42 -4.61 -5.40
N CYS A 53 1.23 -3.36 -5.87
CA CYS A 53 1.01 -2.20 -5.00
C CYS A 53 -0.22 -2.35 -4.11
N LYS A 54 -1.36 -2.80 -4.65
CA LYS A 54 -2.59 -3.07 -3.87
C LYS A 54 -2.34 -4.13 -2.80
N THR A 55 -1.60 -5.18 -3.13
CA THR A 55 -1.26 -6.26 -2.18
C THR A 55 -0.42 -5.73 -1.03
N VAL A 56 0.64 -4.96 -1.31
CA VAL A 56 1.46 -4.33 -0.26
C VAL A 56 0.64 -3.35 0.58
N ALA A 57 -0.24 -2.56 -0.05
CA ALA A 57 -1.14 -1.66 0.68
C ALA A 57 -2.08 -2.41 1.64
N ASN A 58 -2.62 -3.56 1.23
CA ASN A 58 -3.42 -4.42 2.10
C ASN A 58 -2.61 -5.02 3.27
N VAL A 59 -1.32 -5.27 3.08
CA VAL A 59 -0.43 -5.72 4.17
C VAL A 59 -0.18 -4.61 5.19
N ILE A 60 -0.17 -3.35 4.77
CA ILE A 60 0.08 -2.18 5.64
C ILE A 60 -1.21 -1.73 6.36
N ARG A 61 -2.36 -1.86 5.69
CA ARG A 61 -3.66 -1.42 6.19
C ARG A 61 -3.94 -1.99 7.59
N GLY A 62 -4.20 -1.08 8.54
CA GLY A 62 -4.59 -1.42 9.92
C GLY A 62 -3.45 -1.83 10.84
N LYS A 63 -2.18 -1.79 10.38
CA LYS A 63 -1.01 -2.00 11.22
C LYS A 63 -0.46 -0.69 11.77
N THR A 64 0.15 -0.74 12.95
CA THR A 64 0.85 0.42 13.51
C THR A 64 2.20 0.63 12.81
N PRO A 65 2.78 1.84 12.87
CA PRO A 65 4.12 2.09 12.33
C PRO A 65 5.19 1.10 12.84
N GLU A 66 5.13 0.72 14.12
CA GLU A 66 6.07 -0.23 14.72
C GLU A 66 5.91 -1.64 14.13
N GLU A 67 4.65 -2.08 13.92
CA GLU A 67 4.35 -3.36 13.28
C GLU A 67 4.80 -3.39 11.82
N ILE A 68 4.66 -2.27 11.11
CA ILE A 68 5.13 -2.09 9.73
C ILE A 68 6.66 -2.16 9.70
N CYS A 69 7.36 -1.38 10.53
CA CYS A 69 8.82 -1.40 10.61
C CYS A 69 9.36 -2.79 10.93
N LYS A 70 8.76 -3.47 11.92
CA LYS A 70 9.11 -4.86 12.25
C LYS A 70 8.84 -5.82 11.10
N ARG A 71 7.70 -5.66 10.40
CA ARG A 71 7.31 -6.55 9.29
C ARG A 71 8.26 -6.41 8.09
N PHE A 72 8.71 -5.20 7.82
CA PHE A 72 9.60 -4.88 6.70
C PHE A 72 11.09 -4.82 7.10
N ASN A 73 11.41 -5.19 8.35
CA ASN A 73 12.76 -5.16 8.90
C ASN A 73 13.46 -3.80 8.66
N ILE A 74 12.68 -2.72 8.81
CA ILE A 74 13.14 -1.34 8.70
C ILE A 74 13.63 -0.92 10.09
N GLU A 75 14.87 -0.46 10.17
CA GLU A 75 15.40 0.13 11.39
C GLU A 75 14.65 1.43 11.68
N ASN A 76 14.13 1.56 12.90
CA ASN A 76 13.42 2.76 13.30
C ASN A 76 14.43 3.92 13.40
N ALA A 77 14.37 4.82 12.42
CA ALA A 77 15.29 5.95 12.32
C ALA A 77 14.86 7.16 13.14
N PHE A 78 13.69 7.11 13.79
CA PHE A 78 13.19 8.22 14.59
C PHE A 78 13.78 8.19 15.99
N THR A 79 14.22 9.36 16.46
CA THR A 79 14.51 9.58 17.88
C THR A 79 13.19 9.66 18.67
N GLU A 80 13.22 9.37 19.98
CA GLU A 80 12.02 9.42 20.84
C GLU A 80 11.28 10.77 20.75
N GLU A 81 12.01 11.86 20.51
CA GLU A 81 11.49 13.22 20.38
C GLU A 81 10.79 13.45 19.02
N GLU A 82 11.27 12.82 17.95
CA GLU A 82 10.63 12.85 16.63
C GLU A 82 9.39 11.94 16.60
N GLU A 83 9.44 10.77 17.25
CA GLU A 83 8.25 9.91 17.41
C GLU A 83 7.14 10.60 18.19
N ALA A 84 7.49 11.34 19.26
CA ALA A 84 6.53 12.10 20.06
C ALA A 84 5.84 13.20 19.22
N GLN A 85 6.61 13.93 18.40
CA GLN A 85 6.06 14.93 17.49
C GLN A 85 5.14 14.30 16.45
N VAL A 86 5.57 13.23 15.76
CA VAL A 86 4.73 12.52 14.77
C VAL A 86 3.43 12.00 15.41
N ARG A 87 3.49 11.51 16.65
CA ARG A 87 2.32 11.04 17.42
C ARG A 87 1.40 12.19 17.85
N GLU A 88 1.95 13.37 18.14
CA GLU A 88 1.18 14.59 18.43
C GLU A 88 0.46 15.11 17.19
N HIS A 89 1.10 15.05 16.02
CA HIS A 89 0.50 15.45 14.74
C HIS A 89 -0.62 14.52 14.24
N GLN A 90 -0.62 13.24 14.63
CA GLN A 90 -1.70 12.29 14.33
C GLN A 90 -3.08 12.73 14.85
N TRP A 91 -3.13 13.51 15.94
CA TRP A 91 -4.38 14.05 16.50
C TRP A 91 -4.92 15.28 15.74
N CYS A 92 -4.10 15.90 14.89
CA CYS A 92 -4.47 17.12 14.16
C CYS A 92 -5.03 16.84 12.76
N GLU A 93 -4.79 15.66 12.17
CA GLU A 93 -5.28 15.29 10.84
C GLU A 93 -6.72 14.73 10.84
N GLY A 94 -7.34 14.63 12.01
CA GLY A 94 -8.76 14.28 12.18
C GLY A 94 -9.66 15.52 12.26
N LYS A 95 -9.82 16.27 11.17
CA LYS A 95 -10.94 17.20 10.95
C LYS A 95 -11.44 17.15 9.51
#